data_AF-A0A949Q8Z6-F1
#
_entry.id   AF-A0A949Q8Z6-F1
#
_cell.length_a   1.000
_cell.length_b   1.000
_cell.length_c   1.000
_cell.angle_alpha   90.00
_cell.angle_beta   90.00
_cell.angle_gamma   90.00
#
_symmetry.space_group_name_H-M   'P 1'
#
loop_
_entity.id
_entity.type
_entity.pdbx_description
1 polymer ?
#
loop_
_entity_poly.entity_id
_entity_poly.type
_entity_poly.pdbx_seq_one_letter_code
_entity_poly.pdbx_strand_id
1 'polypeptide(L)'
;MSRGLSWLTAGAMSTLIAACGGGGQSPILGTVSVSPVVPPTVTLVTPLPNASGVALNARTITAAFSKPMDAGTLSAASFTLACPAATVLGAASITYAAASKIATLTLPVGTLLPASTVCKATVTTAARDTTGLAIAADYVWRFTTGVSADITAPTVTNTINANGATSVATNAKVGATFSEAMNPLTLTNSSFTLKQTLCLGPPVTQIPTPSSRLPALCWPTPTTPPRSRVG
;
A
#
# COMPACT_ATOMS: atom_id res chain seq x y z
N MET A 1 -7.11 -51.47 -58.08
CA MET A 1 -7.26 -51.30 -56.62
C MET A 1 -8.01 -52.51 -56.09
N SER A 2 -7.29 -53.56 -55.72
CA SER A 2 -7.84 -54.84 -55.23
C SER A 2 -7.44 -55.04 -53.76
N ARG A 3 -8.41 -55.42 -52.94
CA ARG A 3 -8.36 -55.56 -51.48
C ARG A 3 -8.04 -57.00 -51.08
N GLY A 4 -7.35 -57.20 -49.95
CA GLY A 4 -7.27 -58.47 -49.19
C GLY A 4 -6.23 -58.32 -48.07
N LEU A 5 -6.57 -58.17 -46.78
CA LEU A 5 -7.16 -59.06 -45.76
C LEU A 5 -6.09 -59.68 -44.83
N SER A 6 -6.24 -59.31 -43.55
CA SER A 6 -5.63 -59.73 -42.26
C SER A 6 -4.72 -60.95 -42.17
N TRP A 7 -3.66 -60.83 -41.36
CA TRP A 7 -3.22 -61.88 -40.42
C TRP A 7 -2.71 -61.27 -39.09
N LEU A 8 -3.39 -61.63 -38.01
CA LEU A 8 -2.95 -61.52 -36.60
C LEU A 8 -1.90 -62.61 -36.34
N THR A 9 -0.79 -62.28 -35.68
CA THR A 9 -0.05 -63.26 -34.88
C THR A 9 0.23 -62.69 -33.50
N ALA A 10 -0.35 -63.38 -32.51
CA ALA A 10 -0.02 -63.27 -31.10
C ALA A 10 1.24 -64.10 -30.84
N GLY A 11 2.21 -63.52 -30.12
CA GLY A 11 3.41 -64.20 -29.64
C GLY A 11 3.54 -64.03 -28.13
N ALA A 12 3.41 -65.16 -27.44
CA ALA A 12 3.51 -65.41 -26.00
C ALA A 12 4.90 -64.98 -25.41
N MET A 13 4.98 -64.47 -24.17
CA MET A 13 5.43 -65.19 -22.95
C MET A 13 6.98 -65.33 -22.88
N SER A 14 7.76 -64.97 -21.87
CA SER A 14 7.60 -64.81 -20.41
C SER A 14 8.75 -63.94 -19.88
N THR A 15 8.52 -63.19 -18.80
CA THR A 15 9.56 -62.95 -17.78
C THR A 15 8.95 -63.07 -16.39
N LEU A 16 9.34 -64.15 -15.70
CA LEU A 16 9.16 -64.34 -14.26
C LEU A 16 10.34 -63.67 -13.56
N ILE A 17 10.09 -62.64 -12.76
CA ILE A 17 10.96 -62.30 -11.61
C ILE A 17 10.05 -62.12 -10.41
N ALA A 18 10.14 -63.09 -9.50
CA ALA A 18 9.62 -62.98 -8.15
C ALA A 18 10.43 -61.92 -7.39
N ALA A 19 9.73 -60.92 -6.86
CA ALA A 19 10.24 -60.05 -5.80
C ALA A 19 9.17 -59.97 -4.71
N CYS A 20 9.11 -61.01 -3.88
CA CYS A 20 8.57 -60.90 -2.53
C CYS A 20 9.76 -60.50 -1.63
N GLY A 21 9.76 -59.26 -1.15
CA GLY A 21 10.81 -58.73 -0.28
C GLY A 21 10.24 -57.56 0.51
N GLY A 22 9.82 -57.84 1.74
CA GLY A 22 9.20 -56.88 2.64
C GLY A 22 10.13 -55.74 3.06
N GLY A 23 9.50 -54.64 3.46
CA GLY A 23 10.16 -53.51 4.07
C GLY A 23 9.13 -52.60 4.69
N GLY A 24 8.76 -52.90 5.94
CA GLY A 24 7.92 -52.04 6.76
C GLY A 24 8.50 -50.63 6.82
N GLN A 25 7.74 -49.68 6.30
CA GLN A 25 7.85 -48.27 6.63
C GLN A 25 6.42 -47.75 6.79
N SER A 26 5.72 -48.22 7.83
CA SER A 26 4.68 -47.38 8.43
C SER A 26 5.43 -46.29 9.18
N PRO A 27 5.37 -45.01 8.79
CA PRO A 27 5.95 -43.95 9.61
C PRO A 27 5.03 -43.81 10.82
N ILE A 28 5.44 -44.39 11.94
CA ILE A 28 4.87 -44.12 13.27
C ILE A 28 5.28 -42.72 13.79
N LEU A 29 6.13 -42.02 13.03
CA LEU A 29 6.41 -40.60 13.18
C LEU A 29 5.44 -39.86 12.26
N GLY A 30 4.50 -39.12 12.85
CA GLY A 30 3.48 -38.37 12.11
C GLY A 30 4.09 -37.65 10.91
N THR A 31 3.43 -37.73 9.76
CA THR A 31 3.84 -36.95 8.58
C THR A 31 3.99 -35.51 9.02
N VAL A 32 5.23 -35.02 9.11
CA VAL A 32 5.48 -33.60 9.26
C VAL A 32 4.94 -32.97 7.99
N SER A 33 3.71 -32.46 8.08
CA SER A 33 3.12 -31.63 7.05
C SER A 33 3.93 -30.35 7.03
N VAL A 34 5.04 -30.38 6.30
CA VAL A 34 5.82 -29.20 5.97
C VAL A 34 4.92 -28.37 5.07
N SER A 35 4.41 -27.26 5.62
CA SER A 35 3.65 -26.30 4.84
C SER A 35 4.52 -25.87 3.64
N PRO A 36 3.96 -25.83 2.42
CA PRO A 36 4.75 -25.51 1.24
C PRO A 36 5.43 -24.16 1.43
N VAL A 37 6.73 -24.15 1.14
CA VAL A 37 7.57 -22.96 1.19
C VAL A 37 7.23 -22.11 -0.03
N VAL A 38 6.38 -21.10 0.18
CA VAL A 38 5.94 -20.19 -0.89
C VAL A 38 6.80 -18.92 -0.86
N PRO A 39 7.54 -18.61 -1.95
CA PRO A 39 8.31 -17.37 -2.05
C PRO A 39 7.44 -16.11 -1.91
N PRO A 40 8.00 -14.98 -1.44
CA PRO A 40 7.31 -13.70 -1.48
C PRO A 40 7.03 -13.26 -2.92
N THR A 41 5.93 -12.53 -3.10
CA THR A 41 5.49 -11.99 -4.39
C THR A 41 5.08 -10.54 -4.24
N VAL A 42 5.24 -9.74 -5.29
CA VAL A 42 4.75 -8.36 -5.35
C VAL A 42 3.26 -8.39 -5.71
N THR A 43 2.42 -7.80 -4.87
CA THR A 43 0.95 -7.82 -5.01
C THR A 43 0.39 -6.53 -5.59
N LEU A 44 1.05 -5.40 -5.33
CA LEU A 44 0.63 -4.08 -5.81
C LEU A 44 1.85 -3.19 -6.00
N VAL A 45 1.83 -2.36 -7.03
CA VAL A 45 2.86 -1.34 -7.26
C VAL A 45 2.22 0.00 -7.58
N THR A 46 2.92 1.08 -7.22
CA THR A 46 2.61 2.42 -7.69
C THR A 46 3.90 3.10 -8.19
N PRO A 47 3.90 3.73 -9.38
CA PRO A 47 2.82 3.80 -10.37
C PRO A 47 2.39 2.43 -10.91
N LEU A 48 1.14 2.32 -11.38
CA LEU A 48 0.62 1.08 -11.96
C LEU A 48 1.41 0.69 -13.21
N PRO A 49 1.51 -0.61 -13.53
CA PRO A 49 2.11 -1.06 -14.78
C PRO A 49 1.43 -0.40 -15.98
N ASN A 50 2.24 0.14 -16.90
CA ASN A 50 1.83 0.87 -18.10
C ASN A 50 1.06 2.17 -17.84
N ALA A 51 1.10 2.71 -16.61
CA ALA A 51 0.55 4.04 -16.33
C ALA A 51 1.20 5.09 -17.23
N SER A 52 0.41 6.01 -17.77
CA SER A 52 0.87 7.16 -18.56
C SER A 52 0.58 8.46 -17.81
N GLY A 53 1.29 9.53 -18.16
CA GLY A 53 1.06 10.85 -17.56
C GLY A 53 1.53 10.95 -16.11
N VAL A 54 2.44 10.09 -15.66
CA VAL A 54 2.99 10.18 -14.30
C VAL A 54 3.72 11.51 -14.14
N ALA A 55 3.34 12.28 -13.12
CA ALA A 55 3.88 13.63 -12.90
C ALA A 55 5.42 13.62 -12.77
N LEU A 56 6.07 14.67 -13.29
CA LEU A 56 7.55 14.75 -13.25
C LEU A 56 8.11 14.79 -11.82
N ASN A 57 7.34 15.27 -10.85
CA ASN A 57 7.69 15.32 -9.44
C ASN A 57 7.20 14.10 -8.64
N ALA A 58 6.80 13.01 -9.31
CA ALA A 58 6.47 11.74 -8.68
C ALA A 58 7.73 11.11 -8.07
N ARG A 59 7.99 11.45 -6.80
CA ARG A 59 9.21 11.05 -6.08
C ARG A 59 9.11 9.69 -5.40
N THR A 60 7.91 9.15 -5.23
CA THR A 60 7.66 7.94 -4.46
C THR A 60 7.16 6.81 -5.34
N ILE A 61 7.89 5.71 -5.35
CA ILE A 61 7.52 4.47 -6.05
C ILE A 61 7.36 3.39 -4.99
N THR A 62 6.22 2.68 -4.97
CA THR A 62 5.96 1.67 -3.94
C THR A 62 5.74 0.28 -4.52
N ALA A 63 6.11 -0.73 -3.73
CA ALA A 63 5.83 -2.13 -3.98
C ALA A 63 5.31 -2.79 -2.69
N ALA A 64 4.13 -3.38 -2.76
CA ALA A 64 3.52 -4.17 -1.69
C ALA A 64 3.81 -5.66 -1.90
N PHE A 65 4.05 -6.38 -0.81
CA PHE A 65 4.40 -7.79 -0.84
C PHE A 65 3.34 -8.68 -0.20
N SER A 66 3.26 -9.92 -0.65
CA SER A 66 2.33 -10.93 -0.10
C SER A 66 2.68 -11.34 1.34
N LYS A 67 3.94 -11.17 1.76
CA LYS A 67 4.46 -11.58 3.08
C LYS A 67 5.38 -10.51 3.68
N PRO A 68 5.64 -10.56 5.00
CA PRO A 68 6.63 -9.70 5.65
C PRO A 68 8.03 -9.89 5.06
N MET A 69 8.63 -8.80 4.59
CA MET A 69 9.96 -8.76 4.00
C MET A 69 11.02 -8.43 5.05
N ASP A 70 12.24 -8.92 4.86
CA ASP A 70 13.38 -8.47 5.63
C ASP A 70 13.82 -7.08 5.14
N ALA A 71 13.62 -6.08 6.01
CA ALA A 71 13.98 -4.70 5.73
C ALA A 71 15.46 -4.49 5.41
N GLY A 72 16.36 -5.33 5.94
CA GLY A 72 17.80 -5.23 5.65
C GLY A 72 18.15 -5.62 4.21
N THR A 73 17.32 -6.44 3.57
CA THR A 73 17.51 -6.82 2.15
C THR A 73 16.91 -5.82 1.18
N LEU A 74 16.03 -4.93 1.66
CA LEU A 74 15.38 -3.89 0.87
C LEU A 74 16.28 -2.64 0.78
N SER A 75 17.11 -2.59 -0.25
CA SER A 75 18.10 -1.55 -0.48
C SER A 75 18.10 -1.06 -1.93
N ALA A 76 18.95 -0.08 -2.25
CA ALA A 76 19.15 0.39 -3.62
C ALA A 76 19.67 -0.71 -4.57
N ALA A 77 20.14 -1.86 -4.07
CA ALA A 77 20.50 -3.02 -4.89
C ALA A 77 19.30 -3.92 -5.21
N SER A 78 18.29 -3.94 -4.33
CA SER A 78 17.12 -4.81 -4.49
C SER A 78 15.91 -4.10 -5.07
N PHE A 79 15.81 -2.78 -4.94
CA PHE A 79 14.73 -1.98 -5.50
C PHE A 79 15.34 -0.79 -6.25
N THR A 80 15.22 -0.81 -7.57
CA THR A 80 15.81 0.18 -8.46
C THR A 80 14.75 0.86 -9.32
N LEU A 81 15.04 2.09 -9.72
CA LEU A 81 14.27 2.84 -10.71
C LEU A 81 15.24 3.32 -11.80
N ALA A 82 14.90 3.04 -13.05
CA ALA A 82 15.65 3.50 -14.22
C ALA A 82 14.79 4.40 -15.11
N CYS A 83 15.24 5.64 -15.33
CA CYS A 83 14.56 6.64 -16.16
C CYS A 83 15.60 7.45 -16.95
N PRO A 84 15.71 7.32 -18.29
CA PRO A 84 15.02 6.35 -19.15
C PRO A 84 15.30 4.90 -18.73
N ALA A 85 14.51 3.93 -19.19
CA ALA A 85 14.52 2.52 -18.72
C ALA A 85 15.89 1.77 -18.70
N ALA A 86 16.95 2.36 -19.27
CA ALA A 86 18.33 1.86 -19.24
C ALA A 86 19.24 2.58 -18.23
N THR A 87 18.83 3.72 -17.68
CA THR A 87 19.64 4.58 -16.81
C THR A 87 19.10 4.54 -15.39
N VAL A 88 19.78 3.82 -14.49
CA VAL A 88 19.40 3.73 -13.07
C VAL A 88 19.59 5.07 -12.37
N LEU A 89 18.58 5.51 -11.61
CA LEU A 89 18.63 6.67 -10.75
C LEU A 89 19.28 6.27 -9.41
N GLY A 90 20.54 6.66 -9.21
CA GLY A 90 21.38 6.16 -8.10
C GLY A 90 21.21 6.84 -6.73
N ALA A 91 20.31 7.82 -6.59
CA ALA A 91 20.19 8.62 -5.35
C ALA A 91 18.91 8.32 -4.53
N ALA A 92 18.21 7.22 -4.82
CA ALA A 92 16.97 6.89 -4.13
C ALA A 92 17.21 6.24 -2.76
N SER A 93 16.39 6.59 -1.77
CA SER A 93 16.33 5.90 -0.48
C SER A 93 15.19 4.87 -0.47
N ILE A 94 15.39 3.74 0.21
CA ILE A 94 14.36 2.72 0.39
C ILE A 94 13.92 2.71 1.85
N THR A 95 12.61 2.73 2.06
CA THR A 95 11.99 2.55 3.37
C THR A 95 11.00 1.38 3.31
N TYR A 96 10.80 0.68 4.42
CA TYR A 96 9.87 -0.44 4.50
C TYR A 96 8.91 -0.27 5.68
N ALA A 97 7.62 -0.30 5.39
CA ALA A 97 6.55 -0.29 6.38
C ALA A 97 6.08 -1.73 6.64
N ALA A 98 6.61 -2.35 7.69
CA ALA A 98 6.34 -3.76 8.00
C ALA A 98 4.86 -4.08 8.25
N ALA A 99 4.11 -3.14 8.84
CA ALA A 99 2.68 -3.30 9.13
C ALA A 99 1.83 -3.46 7.85
N SER A 100 2.15 -2.70 6.81
CA SER A 100 1.45 -2.74 5.51
C SER A 100 2.16 -3.62 4.47
N LYS A 101 3.37 -4.09 4.78
CA LYS A 101 4.25 -4.86 3.88
C LYS A 101 4.59 -4.08 2.60
N ILE A 102 4.83 -2.77 2.73
CA ILE A 102 5.09 -1.87 1.60
C ILE A 102 6.54 -1.37 1.66
N ALA A 103 7.31 -1.59 0.59
CA ALA A 103 8.57 -0.88 0.36
C ALA A 103 8.33 0.37 -0.48
N THR A 104 8.97 1.46 -0.11
CA THR A 104 8.87 2.76 -0.76
C THR A 104 10.25 3.24 -1.17
N LEU A 105 10.47 3.36 -2.47
CA LEU A 105 11.60 4.04 -3.07
C LEU A 105 11.28 5.54 -3.15
N THR A 106 12.11 6.37 -2.53
CA THR A 106 11.95 7.81 -2.47
C THR A 106 13.13 8.49 -3.16
N LEU A 107 12.85 9.31 -4.17
CA LEU A 107 13.84 10.15 -4.83
C LEU A 107 14.15 11.39 -3.96
N PRO A 108 15.37 11.95 -4.05
CA PRO A 108 15.72 13.17 -3.34
C PRO A 108 14.77 14.33 -3.64
N VAL A 109 14.68 15.26 -2.69
CA VAL A 109 13.92 16.49 -2.90
C VAL A 109 14.49 17.28 -4.09
N GLY A 110 13.62 17.80 -4.95
CA GLY A 110 14.02 18.52 -6.16
C GLY A 110 14.37 17.62 -7.37
N THR A 111 14.46 16.29 -7.20
CA THR A 111 14.62 15.39 -8.35
C THR A 111 13.33 15.34 -9.17
N LEU A 112 13.44 15.66 -10.46
CA LEU A 112 12.39 15.50 -11.45
C LEU A 112 12.71 14.33 -12.37
N LEU A 113 11.70 13.53 -12.68
CA LEU A 113 11.79 12.52 -13.72
C LEU A 113 11.83 13.20 -15.10
N PRO A 114 12.52 12.62 -16.10
CA PRO A 114 12.53 13.15 -17.46
C PRO A 114 11.13 13.15 -18.07
N ALA A 115 10.78 14.15 -18.87
CA ALA A 115 9.47 14.24 -19.52
C ALA A 115 9.28 13.21 -20.64
N SER A 116 8.04 12.77 -20.85
CA SER A 116 7.64 11.83 -21.92
C SER A 116 8.53 10.59 -22.03
N THR A 117 8.99 10.09 -20.88
CA THR A 117 10.03 9.07 -20.80
C THR A 117 9.48 7.80 -20.17
N VAL A 118 9.84 6.66 -20.75
CA VAL A 118 9.51 5.36 -20.17
C VAL A 118 10.51 5.03 -19.06
N CYS A 119 9.98 4.99 -17.85
CA CYS A 119 10.67 4.54 -16.65
C CYS A 119 10.45 3.06 -16.43
N LYS A 120 11.44 2.41 -15.80
CA LYS A 120 11.42 0.99 -15.43
C LYS A 120 11.78 0.86 -13.96
N ALA A 121 10.87 0.34 -13.16
CA ALA A 121 11.15 -0.02 -11.78
C ALA A 121 11.32 -1.54 -11.68
N THR A 122 12.26 -1.96 -10.82
CA THR A 122 12.63 -3.36 -10.65
C THR A 122 12.79 -3.67 -9.18
N VAL A 123 12.09 -4.70 -8.70
CA VAL A 123 12.43 -5.40 -7.45
C VAL A 123 13.16 -6.69 -7.83
N THR A 124 14.42 -6.83 -7.41
CA THR A 124 15.26 -7.97 -7.78
C THR A 124 15.11 -9.14 -6.81
N THR A 125 15.61 -10.30 -7.20
CA THR A 125 15.76 -11.49 -6.33
C THR A 125 16.65 -11.28 -5.10
N ALA A 126 17.32 -10.12 -4.96
CA ALA A 126 18.03 -9.77 -3.72
C ALA A 126 17.07 -9.46 -2.55
N ALA A 127 15.81 -9.10 -2.83
CA ALA A 127 14.80 -8.87 -1.80
C ALA A 127 14.34 -10.22 -1.21
N ARG A 128 14.43 -10.35 0.12
CA ARG A 128 14.10 -11.58 0.86
C ARG A 128 13.02 -11.36 1.89
N ASP A 129 12.28 -12.41 2.20
CA ASP A 129 11.37 -12.43 3.32
C ASP A 129 12.09 -12.61 4.66
N THR A 130 11.36 -12.44 5.75
CA THR A 130 11.86 -12.64 7.12
C THR A 130 12.32 -14.07 7.43
N THR A 131 12.02 -15.04 6.57
CA THR A 131 12.50 -16.43 6.65
C THR A 131 13.72 -16.70 5.76
N GLY A 132 14.19 -15.69 5.02
CA GLY A 132 15.35 -15.75 4.14
C GLY A 132 15.05 -16.16 2.69
N LEU A 133 13.78 -16.33 2.31
CA LEU A 133 13.40 -16.70 0.94
C LEU A 133 13.39 -15.48 0.03
N ALA A 134 14.10 -15.57 -1.09
CA ALA A 134 14.08 -14.55 -2.13
C ALA A 134 12.75 -14.54 -2.90
N ILE A 135 12.40 -13.40 -3.50
CA ILE A 135 11.39 -13.36 -4.57
C ILE A 135 11.83 -14.29 -5.71
N ALA A 136 10.90 -15.03 -6.29
CA ALA A 136 11.20 -16.08 -7.26
C ALA A 136 11.92 -15.61 -8.53
N ALA A 137 11.61 -14.39 -8.98
CA ALA A 137 12.23 -13.73 -10.14
C ALA A 137 12.14 -12.21 -9.97
N ASP A 138 12.96 -11.48 -10.73
CA ASP A 138 12.90 -10.02 -10.77
C ASP A 138 11.50 -9.55 -11.20
N TYR A 139 10.87 -8.74 -10.37
CA TYR A 139 9.61 -8.10 -10.67
C TYR A 139 9.87 -6.76 -11.35
N VAL A 140 9.57 -6.67 -12.64
CA VAL A 140 9.83 -5.50 -13.47
C VAL A 140 8.52 -4.90 -13.95
N TRP A 141 8.35 -3.60 -13.78
CA TRP A 141 7.22 -2.87 -14.35
C TRP A 141 7.68 -1.53 -14.94
N ARG A 142 6.85 -0.98 -15.82
CA ARG A 142 7.14 0.24 -16.55
C ARG A 142 5.99 1.24 -16.38
N PHE A 143 6.33 2.51 -16.44
CA PHE A 143 5.36 3.61 -16.51
C PHE A 143 5.97 4.73 -17.36
N THR A 144 5.12 5.59 -17.89
CA THR A 144 5.51 6.71 -18.75
C THR A 144 5.21 8.02 -18.04
N THR A 145 6.24 8.86 -17.91
CA THR A 145 6.08 10.20 -17.36
C THR A 145 5.31 11.12 -18.31
N GLY A 146 4.59 12.07 -17.74
CA GLY A 146 3.92 13.13 -18.48
C GLY A 146 4.90 14.21 -18.94
N VAL A 147 4.35 15.41 -19.19
CA VAL A 147 5.12 16.59 -19.63
C VAL A 147 5.24 17.66 -18.53
N SER A 148 4.50 17.51 -17.43
CA SER A 148 4.41 18.51 -16.36
C SER A 148 4.55 17.89 -14.98
N ALA A 149 5.09 18.69 -14.05
CA ALA A 149 4.98 18.39 -12.63
C ALA A 149 3.54 18.60 -12.17
N ASP A 150 3.14 17.85 -11.14
CA ASP A 150 1.91 18.14 -10.43
C ASP A 150 2.13 19.35 -9.52
N ILE A 151 1.35 20.40 -9.78
CA ILE A 151 1.36 21.66 -9.02
C ILE A 151 0.03 21.87 -8.29
N THR A 152 -0.87 20.88 -8.35
CA THR A 152 -2.12 20.90 -7.62
C THR A 152 -1.80 20.74 -6.14
N ALA A 153 -2.33 21.61 -5.29
CA ALA A 153 -2.13 21.50 -3.86
C ALA A 153 -3.09 20.46 -3.25
N PRO A 154 -2.65 19.71 -2.22
CA PRO A 154 -3.50 18.73 -1.57
C PRO A 154 -4.64 19.43 -0.83
N THR A 155 -5.85 18.90 -0.96
CA THR A 155 -7.05 19.38 -0.25
C THR A 155 -7.59 18.29 0.66
N VAL A 156 -8.28 18.67 1.74
CA VAL A 156 -8.99 17.70 2.60
C VAL A 156 -10.36 17.41 1.98
N THR A 157 -10.59 16.16 1.58
CA THR A 157 -11.84 15.72 0.95
C THR A 157 -12.84 15.18 1.96
N ASN A 158 -12.37 14.66 3.09
CA ASN A 158 -13.23 14.13 4.15
C ASN A 158 -12.58 14.22 5.54
N THR A 159 -13.40 14.20 6.58
CA THR A 159 -12.98 14.10 7.99
C THR A 159 -13.81 13.05 8.71
N ILE A 160 -13.25 12.38 9.72
CA ILE A 160 -13.98 11.35 10.48
C ILE A 160 -15.20 11.94 11.19
N ASN A 161 -15.04 13.13 11.78
CA ASN A 161 -16.12 13.89 12.37
C ASN A 161 -16.40 15.09 11.48
N ALA A 162 -17.66 15.28 11.07
CA ALA A 162 -18.05 16.41 10.24
C ALA A 162 -17.68 17.75 10.90
N ASN A 163 -17.37 18.74 10.07
CA ASN A 163 -17.08 20.08 10.57
C ASN A 163 -18.29 20.62 11.37
N GLY A 164 -18.04 21.04 12.62
CA GLY A 164 -19.10 21.49 13.53
C GLY A 164 -19.92 20.38 14.19
N ALA A 165 -19.50 19.10 14.10
CA ALA A 165 -20.17 18.01 14.80
C ALA A 165 -20.24 18.29 16.31
N THR A 166 -21.44 18.17 16.87
CA THR A 166 -21.68 18.24 18.32
C THR A 166 -21.88 16.84 18.87
N SER A 167 -21.67 16.65 20.17
CA SER A 167 -21.85 15.35 20.85
C SER A 167 -20.97 14.22 20.31
N VAL A 168 -19.78 14.54 19.81
CA VAL A 168 -18.76 13.54 19.43
C VAL A 168 -18.25 12.83 20.68
N ALA A 169 -18.22 11.50 20.67
CA ALA A 169 -17.75 10.71 21.80
C ALA A 169 -16.29 11.05 22.16
N THR A 170 -15.96 11.07 23.45
CA THR A 170 -14.61 11.44 23.93
C THR A 170 -13.53 10.44 23.52
N ASN A 171 -13.90 9.23 23.12
CA ASN A 171 -13.02 8.20 22.57
C ASN A 171 -13.05 8.14 21.03
N ALA A 172 -13.72 9.09 20.36
CA ALA A 172 -13.78 9.10 18.91
C ALA A 172 -12.40 9.37 18.30
N LYS A 173 -12.11 8.70 17.18
CA LYS A 173 -10.90 8.96 16.41
C LYS A 173 -11.01 10.30 15.69
N VAL A 174 -9.86 10.95 15.48
CA VAL A 174 -9.73 12.13 14.63
C VAL A 174 -8.93 11.74 13.40
N GLY A 175 -9.38 12.15 12.23
CA GLY A 175 -8.71 11.82 10.97
C GLY A 175 -9.27 12.64 9.81
N ALA A 176 -8.45 12.77 8.78
CA ALA A 176 -8.78 13.45 7.52
C ALA A 176 -8.33 12.60 6.34
N THR A 177 -9.05 12.70 5.23
CA THR A 177 -8.70 12.13 3.93
C THR A 177 -8.30 13.27 3.00
N PHE A 178 -7.19 13.11 2.29
CA PHE A 178 -6.67 14.10 1.34
C PHE A 178 -7.03 13.72 -0.10
N SER A 179 -7.03 14.70 -1.00
CA SER A 179 -7.27 14.51 -2.44
C SER A 179 -6.16 13.74 -3.15
N GLU A 180 -4.98 13.64 -2.53
CA GLU A 180 -3.80 12.99 -3.07
C GLU A 180 -2.91 12.42 -1.96
N ALA A 181 -1.89 11.63 -2.33
CA ALA A 181 -0.96 11.02 -1.40
C ALA A 181 -0.05 12.08 -0.76
N MET A 182 -0.13 12.20 0.57
CA MET A 182 0.75 13.09 1.34
C MET A 182 2.09 12.42 1.65
N ASN A 183 3.17 13.18 1.66
CA ASN A 183 4.45 12.71 2.19
C ASN A 183 4.33 12.47 3.71
N PRO A 184 4.51 11.25 4.22
CA PRO A 184 4.35 10.96 5.65
C PRO A 184 5.36 11.73 6.52
N LEU A 185 6.53 12.09 5.98
CA LEU A 185 7.55 12.86 6.72
C LEU A 185 7.14 14.31 6.97
N THR A 186 6.16 14.83 6.23
CA THR A 186 5.64 16.21 6.42
C THR A 186 4.41 16.25 7.33
N LEU A 187 3.86 15.09 7.70
CA LEU A 187 2.73 14.96 8.62
C LEU A 187 3.26 14.80 10.04
N THR A 188 3.45 15.92 10.73
CA THR A 188 4.01 15.98 12.08
C THR A 188 3.00 16.62 13.04
N ASN A 189 3.33 16.65 14.33
CA ASN A 189 2.50 17.32 15.35
C ASN A 189 2.39 18.84 15.14
N SER A 190 3.16 19.45 14.23
CA SER A 190 3.02 20.86 13.87
C SER A 190 2.11 21.08 12.67
N SER A 191 2.05 20.14 11.72
CA SER A 191 1.18 20.23 10.54
C SER A 191 -0.21 19.62 10.77
N PHE A 192 -0.36 18.74 11.77
CA PHE A 192 -1.65 18.20 12.20
C PHE A 192 -1.82 18.40 13.72
N THR A 193 -2.74 19.28 14.10
CA THR A 193 -2.99 19.61 15.52
C THR A 193 -4.44 19.37 15.90
N LEU A 194 -4.66 18.85 17.11
CA LEU A 194 -5.95 18.82 17.76
C LEU A 194 -5.94 19.87 18.87
N LYS A 195 -6.82 20.87 18.76
CA LYS A 195 -6.96 21.92 19.77
C LYS A 195 -8.32 21.82 20.44
N GLN A 196 -8.32 21.83 21.76
CA GLN A 196 -9.53 21.99 22.55
C GLN A 196 -9.70 23.47 22.87
N THR A 197 -10.83 24.04 22.47
CA THR A 197 -11.26 25.35 22.95
C THR A 197 -12.37 25.12 23.97
N LEU A 198 -12.08 25.41 25.23
CA LEU A 198 -13.14 25.48 26.24
C LEU A 198 -13.90 26.78 25.99
N CYS A 199 -15.15 26.66 25.57
CA CYS A 199 -16.09 27.77 25.70
C CYS A 199 -16.47 27.82 27.17
N LEU A 200 -15.64 28.50 27.97
CA LEU A 200 -16.07 28.91 29.30
C LEU A 200 -17.19 29.91 29.05
N GLY A 201 -18.42 29.55 29.42
CA GLY A 201 -19.48 30.54 29.58
C GLY A 201 -19.00 31.66 30.51
N PRO A 202 -19.69 32.83 30.54
CA PRO A 202 -19.31 33.90 31.44
C PRO A 202 -19.15 33.36 32.87
N PRO A 203 -18.14 33.82 33.64
CA PRO A 203 -17.88 33.31 34.98
C PRO A 203 -19.16 33.40 35.81
N VAL A 204 -19.66 32.25 36.27
CA VAL A 204 -20.83 32.18 37.14
C VAL A 204 -20.42 32.81 38.47
N THR A 205 -20.69 34.11 38.62
CA THR A 205 -20.34 34.92 39.79
C THR A 205 -21.47 34.97 40.81
N GLN A 206 -22.50 34.12 40.68
CA GLN A 206 -23.60 34.07 41.64
C GLN A 206 -23.91 32.63 42.08
N ILE A 207 -23.98 32.45 43.40
CA ILE A 207 -24.55 31.28 44.06
C ILE A 207 -26.02 31.20 43.62
N PRO A 208 -26.47 30.11 42.97
CA PRO A 208 -27.86 30.00 42.57
C PRO A 208 -28.75 29.90 43.82
N THR A 209 -29.58 30.92 44.05
CA THR A 209 -30.74 30.79 44.92
C THR A 209 -31.76 29.82 44.31
N PRO A 210 -32.62 29.15 45.08
CA PRO A 210 -33.39 27.97 44.63
C PRO A 210 -34.45 28.22 43.54
N SER A 211 -34.53 29.43 42.97
CA SER A 211 -35.68 29.86 42.17
C SER A 211 -35.33 30.62 40.88
N SER A 212 -34.11 30.51 40.34
CA SER A 212 -33.80 31.06 39.01
C SER A 212 -33.61 29.94 38.00
N ARG A 213 -34.47 29.93 36.97
CA ARG A 213 -34.36 29.08 35.78
C ARG A 213 -32.92 29.07 35.25
N LEU A 214 -32.45 27.88 34.89
CA LEU A 214 -31.15 27.63 34.24
C LEU A 214 -30.92 28.64 33.10
N PRO A 215 -29.75 29.30 33.01
CA PRO A 215 -29.44 30.12 31.85
C PRO A 215 -29.35 29.21 30.62
N ALA A 216 -30.03 29.62 29.55
CA ALA A 216 -30.01 28.94 28.27
C ALA A 216 -28.56 28.76 27.81
N LEU A 217 -28.16 27.51 27.61
CA LEU A 217 -26.94 27.13 26.94
C LEU A 217 -26.91 27.82 25.57
N CYS A 218 -25.81 28.51 25.26
CA CYS A 218 -25.60 29.12 23.94
C CYS A 218 -25.65 28.03 22.86
N TRP A 219 -26.76 27.96 22.13
CA TRP A 219 -26.78 27.35 20.81
C TRP A 219 -26.26 28.39 19.82
N PRO A 220 -25.36 28.03 18.88
CA PRO A 220 -25.02 28.93 17.79
C PRO A 220 -26.28 29.18 16.95
N THR A 221 -26.72 30.42 16.87
CA THR A 221 -27.80 30.82 15.96
C THR A 221 -27.36 30.60 14.51
N PRO A 222 -28.16 29.95 13.65
CA PRO A 222 -27.84 29.83 12.25
C PRO A 222 -27.90 31.21 11.59
N THR A 223 -26.80 31.61 10.94
CA THR A 223 -26.71 32.87 10.20
C THR A 223 -27.59 32.78 8.94
N THR A 224 -28.70 33.52 8.92
CA THR A 224 -29.50 33.76 7.72
C THR A 224 -28.74 34.72 6.78
N PRO A 225 -28.57 34.42 5.48
CA PRO A 225 -27.90 35.31 4.55
C PRO A 225 -28.76 36.56 4.24
N PRO A 226 -28.14 37.71 3.92
CA PRO A 226 -28.86 38.95 3.69
C PRO A 226 -29.71 38.89 2.41
N ARG A 227 -30.99 39.26 2.55
CA ARG A 227 -31.94 39.43 1.45
C ARG A 227 -31.48 40.59 0.57
N SER A 228 -31.13 40.32 -0.68
CA SER A 228 -30.87 41.38 -1.66
C SER A 228 -32.14 42.21 -1.87
N ARG A 229 -32.04 43.52 -1.62
CA ARG A 229 -33.08 44.49 -1.97
C ARG A 229 -32.87 44.84 -3.44
N VAL A 230 -33.72 44.31 -4.31
CA VAL A 230 -33.88 44.80 -5.69
C VAL A 230 -34.80 46.01 -5.60
N GLY A 231 -34.28 47.17 -6.01
CA GLY A 231 -35.08 48.30 -6.47
C GLY A 231 -35.28 48.21 -7.98
#